data_AF-A0A3P3UD00-F1
#
_entry.id   AF-A0A3P3UD00-F1
#
_cell.length_a   1.000
_cell.length_b   1.000
_cell.length_c   1.000
_cell.angle_alpha   90.00
_cell.angle_beta   90.00
_cell.angle_gamma   90.00
#
_symmetry.space_group_name_H-M   'P 1'
#
loop_
_entity.id
_entity.type
_entity.pdbx_description
1 polymer ?
#
loop_
_entity_poly.entity_id
_entity_poly.type
_entity_poly.pdbx_seq_one_letter_code
_entity_poly.pdbx_strand_id
1 'polypeptide(L)' 'MDDTMETKQLLYKEVVKAHKEWERAYTAFQEVTGMDEVDVAIYTLEAAERRYQIQLKAAKQANLDWNAFRNGSFWAN' A
#
# COMPACT_ATOMS: atom_id res chain seq x y z
N MET A 1 -23.25 4.53 12.81
CA MET A 1 -22.33 5.56 12.29
C MET A 1 -20.85 5.13 12.44
N ASP A 2 -20.58 3.99 13.10
CA ASP A 2 -19.25 3.47 13.44
C ASP A 2 -18.56 2.72 12.27
N ASP A 3 -19.32 1.86 11.56
CA ASP A 3 -18.81 0.96 10.52
C ASP A 3 -18.07 1.65 9.36
N THR A 4 -18.49 2.88 9.01
CA THR A 4 -17.86 3.64 7.92
C THR A 4 -16.46 4.12 8.31
N MET A 5 -16.23 4.42 9.59
CA MET A 5 -14.93 4.89 10.07
C MET A 5 -13.94 3.74 10.18
N GLU A 6 -14.35 2.62 10.78
CA GLU A 6 -13.52 1.41 10.84
C GLU A 6 -13.10 0.95 9.44
N THR A 7 -14.02 1.00 8.48
CA THR A 7 -13.74 0.70 7.07
C THR A 7 -12.65 1.61 6.50
N LYS A 8 -12.72 2.93 6.75
CA LYS A 8 -11.69 3.88 6.28
C LYS A 8 -10.34 3.64 6.96
N GLN A 9 -10.33 3.34 8.25
CA GLN A 9 -9.09 3.02 8.96
C GLN A 9 -8.44 1.73 8.42
N LEU A 10 -9.24 0.71 8.11
CA LEU A 10 -8.76 -0.51 7.48
C LEU A 10 -8.17 -0.23 6.09
N LEU A 11 -8.88 0.54 5.25
CA LEU A 11 -8.38 0.94 3.94
C LEU A 11 -7.05 1.70 4.02
N TYR A 12 -6.89 2.62 4.97
CA TYR A 12 -5.62 3.29 5.20
C TYR A 12 -4.50 2.29 5.52
N LYS A 13 -4.76 1.36 6.45
CA LYS A 13 -3.78 0.32 6.83
C LYS A 13 -3.40 -0.56 5.65
N GLU A 14 -4.35 -0.97 4.82
CA GLU A 14 -4.10 -1.80 3.64
C GLU A 14 -3.28 -1.07 2.58
N VAL A 15 -3.53 0.23 2.36
CA VAL A 15 -2.69 1.03 1.45
C VAL A 15 -1.26 1.16 1.97
N VAL A 16 -1.08 1.47 3.27
CA VAL A 16 0.26 1.58 3.87
C VAL A 16 1.00 0.24 3.81
N LYS A 17 0.31 -0.86 4.04
CA LYS A 17 0.87 -2.21 3.92
C LYS A 17 1.31 -2.50 2.49
N ALA A 18 0.43 -2.29 1.51
CA ALA A 18 0.75 -2.53 0.10
C ALA A 18 1.89 -1.64 -0.39
N HIS A 19 1.99 -0.40 0.07
CA HIS A 19 3.13 0.48 -0.23
C HIS A 19 4.44 -0.09 0.29
N LYS A 20 4.48 -0.53 1.56
CA LYS A 20 5.69 -1.15 2.15
C LYS A 20 6.09 -2.44 1.44
N GLU A 21 5.12 -3.23 1.00
CA GLU A 21 5.39 -4.43 0.19
C GLU A 21 6.01 -4.07 -1.16
N TRP A 22 5.50 -3.04 -1.82
CA TRP A 22 6.08 -2.52 -3.07
C TRP A 22 7.50 -1.99 -2.86
N GLU A 23 7.75 -1.19 -1.82
CA GLU A 23 9.10 -0.69 -1.48
C GLU A 23 10.08 -1.85 -1.27
N ARG A 24 9.67 -2.90 -0.55
CA ARG A 24 10.51 -4.10 -0.34
C ARG A 24 10.79 -4.85 -1.63
N ALA A 25 9.77 -5.06 -2.47
CA ALA A 25 9.95 -5.72 -3.76
C ALA A 25 10.87 -4.91 -4.69
N TYR A 26 10.76 -3.57 -4.63
CA TYR A 26 11.63 -2.67 -5.37
C TYR A 26 13.08 -2.77 -4.90
N THR A 27 13.34 -2.72 -3.58
CA THR A 27 14.69 -2.93 -3.03
C THR A 27 15.25 -4.30 -3.44
N ALA A 28 14.48 -5.38 -3.31
CA ALA A 28 14.93 -6.71 -3.72
C ALA A 28 15.26 -6.77 -5.22
N PHE A 29 14.46 -6.14 -6.08
CA PHE A 29 14.74 -6.02 -7.51
C PHE A 29 16.04 -5.26 -7.81
N GLN A 30 16.41 -4.26 -7.00
CA GLN A 30 17.68 -3.56 -7.16
C GLN A 30 18.91 -4.38 -6.71
N GLU A 31 18.71 -5.38 -5.85
CA GLU A 31 19.79 -6.19 -5.27
C GLU A 31 20.08 -7.46 -6.07
N VAL A 32 19.14 -7.97 -6.86
CA VAL A 32 19.33 -9.19 -7.67
C VAL A 32 20.31 -8.97 -8.82
N THR A 33 21.21 -9.93 -9.03
CA THR A 33 22.17 -9.93 -10.13
C THR A 33 22.12 -11.19 -10.99
N GLY A 34 21.44 -12.25 -10.53
CA GLY A 34 21.30 -13.51 -11.27
C GLY A 34 20.24 -13.40 -12.36
N MET A 35 20.53 -13.92 -13.56
CA MET A 35 19.64 -13.76 -14.72
C MET A 35 18.23 -14.34 -14.48
N ASP A 36 18.13 -15.51 -13.86
CA ASP A 36 16.83 -16.13 -13.52
C ASP A 36 16.13 -15.44 -12.33
N GLU A 37 16.91 -14.81 -11.44
CA GLU A 37 16.38 -14.09 -10.27
C GLU A 37 15.76 -12.74 -10.66
N VAL A 38 16.26 -12.12 -11.73
CA VAL A 38 15.74 -10.86 -12.27
C VAL A 38 14.30 -11.02 -12.74
N ASP A 39 13.98 -12.10 -13.48
CA ASP A 39 12.61 -12.33 -13.96
C ASP A 39 11.61 -12.50 -12.80
N VAL A 40 12.01 -13.27 -11.77
CA VAL A 40 11.20 -13.45 -10.56
C VAL A 40 11.03 -12.13 -9.81
N ALA A 41 12.08 -11.33 -9.72
CA ALA A 41 12.03 -10.03 -9.06
C ALA A 41 11.15 -9.02 -9.80
N ILE A 42 11.18 -8.99 -11.13
CA ILE A 42 10.28 -8.17 -11.97
C ILE A 42 8.84 -8.58 -11.73
N TYR A 43 8.52 -9.87 -11.85
CA TYR A 43 7.17 -10.37 -11.63
C TYR A 43 6.65 -10.04 -10.22
N THR A 44 7.52 -10.17 -9.21
CA THR A 44 7.18 -9.86 -7.82
C THR A 44 6.92 -8.37 -7.61
N LEU A 45 7.75 -7.51 -8.21
CA LEU A 45 7.60 -6.06 -8.17
C LEU A 45 6.30 -5.61 -8.84
N GLU A 46 6.01 -6.10 -10.05
CA GLU A 46 4.78 -5.80 -10.78
C GLU A 46 3.52 -6.22 -9.99
N ALA A 47 3.56 -7.42 -9.38
CA ALA A 47 2.46 -7.90 -8.57
C ALA A 47 2.24 -7.02 -7.31
N ALA A 48 3.32 -6.59 -6.65
CA ALA A 48 3.25 -5.68 -5.51
C ALA A 48 2.72 -4.29 -5.91
N GLU A 49 3.21 -3.75 -7.03
CA GLU A 49 2.71 -2.47 -7.58
C GLU A 49 1.22 -2.55 -7.89
N ARG A 50 0.78 -3.64 -8.54
CA ARG A 50 -0.63 -3.82 -8.89
C ARG A 50 -1.51 -3.87 -7.66
N ARG A 51 -1.09 -4.58 -6.60
CA ARG A 51 -1.80 -4.58 -5.31
C ARG A 51 -1.88 -3.18 -4.73
N TYR A 52 -0.78 -2.42 -4.71
CA TYR A 52 -0.77 -1.06 -4.21
C TYR A 52 -1.72 -0.13 -4.98
N GLN A 53 -1.71 -0.18 -6.31
CA GLN A 53 -2.63 0.59 -7.16
C GLN A 53 -4.12 0.27 -6.88
N ILE A 54 -4.45 -1.01 -6.65
CA ILE A 54 -5.81 -1.42 -6.29
C ILE A 54 -6.23 -0.81 -4.95
N GLN A 55 -5.37 -0.88 -3.94
CA GLN A 55 -5.67 -0.30 -2.62
C GLN A 55 -5.81 1.23 -2.69
N LEU A 56 -4.95 1.91 -3.46
CA LEU A 56 -5.06 3.35 -3.69
C LEU A 56 -6.40 3.72 -4.34
N LYS A 57 -6.83 2.94 -5.34
CA LYS A 57 -8.12 3.14 -5.99
C LYS A 57 -9.28 2.96 -5.01
N ALA A 58 -9.24 1.92 -4.18
CA ALA A 58 -10.26 1.66 -3.16
C ALA A 58 -10.34 2.81 -2.13
N ALA A 59 -9.19 3.27 -1.63
CA ALA A 59 -9.12 4.41 -0.69
C ALA A 59 -9.67 5.70 -1.33
N LYS A 60 -9.37 5.97 -2.61
CA LYS A 60 -9.91 7.11 -3.34
C LYS A 60 -11.43 7.01 -3.49
N GLN A 61 -11.96 5.84 -3.84
CA GLN A 61 -13.41 5.62 -3.95
C GLN A 61 -14.13 5.78 -2.61
N ALA A 62 -13.47 5.48 -1.51
CA ALA A 62 -14.00 5.68 -0.16
C ALA A 62 -13.89 7.13 0.36
N ASN A 63 -13.38 8.08 -0.45
CA ASN A 63 -13.06 9.45 -0.02
C ASN A 63 -12.28 9.46 1.30
N LEU A 64 -11.19 8.70 1.32
CA LEU A 64 -10.29 8.62 2.46
C LEU A 64 -9.48 9.92 2.58
N ASP A 65 -9.56 10.59 3.73
CA ASP A 65 -8.69 11.71 4.05
C ASP A 65 -7.35 11.17 4.58
N TRP A 66 -6.30 11.30 3.78
CA TRP A 66 -4.96 10.86 4.12
C TRP A 66 -4.37 11.61 5.32
N ASN A 67 -4.66 12.90 5.46
CA ASN A 67 -4.07 13.72 6.52
C ASN A 67 -4.62 13.33 7.89
N ALA A 68 -5.90 12.97 7.95
CA ALA A 68 -6.55 12.48 9.16
C ALA A 68 -5.82 11.28 9.77
N PHE A 69 -5.41 10.31 8.95
CA PHE A 69 -4.73 9.10 9.43
C PHE A 69 -3.20 9.22 9.49
N ARG A 70 -2.58 10.06 8.64
CA ARG A 70 -1.12 10.25 8.62
C ARG A 70 -0.60 11.02 9.82
N ASN A 71 -1.33 12.04 10.26
CA ASN A 71 -0.87 12.96 11.30
C ASN A 71 -1.29 12.53 12.72
N GLY A 72 -1.98 11.40 12.85
CA GLY A 72 -2.57 10.98 14.13
C GLY A 72 -3.66 11.91 14.65
N SER A 73 -3.99 12.98 13.92
CA SER A 73 -4.92 14.05 14.30
C SER A 73 -6.37 13.58 14.43
N PHE A 74 -6.64 12.31 14.16
CA PHE A 74 -7.98 11.75 14.21
C PHE A 74 -8.50 11.50 15.64
N TRP A 75 -7.59 11.34 16.62
CA TRP A 75 -7.95 11.15 18.04
C TRP A 75 -7.88 12.47 18.85
N ALA A 76 -7.67 13.61 18.19
CA ALA A 76 -7.57 14.90 18.83
C ALA A 76 -8.96 15.57 18.90
N ASN A 77 -9.81 15.06 19.78
CA ASN A 77 -10.83 15.82 20.52
C ASN A 77 -11.41 14.96 21.65
#